data_AF-A0A842TMX9-F1
#
_entry.id   AF-A0A842TMX9-F1
#
_cell.length_a   1.000
_cell.length_b   1.000
_cell.length_c   1.000
_cell.angle_alpha   90.00
_cell.angle_beta   90.00
_cell.angle_gamma   90.00
#
_symmetry.space_group_name_H-M   'P 1'
#
loop_
_entity.id
_entity.type
_entity.pdbx_description
1 polymer ?
#
loop_
_entity_poly.entity_id
_entity_poly.type
_entity_poly.pdbx_seq_one_letter_code
_entity_poly.pdbx_strand_id
1 'polypeptide(L)'
;MFVFLAGGYHLKTEFRHKKNKSRARGVKILNEKKSKEIFQKKSIRISIIAIIAALYAVLVIIFFQISYGILQVRIADALMPTSIIFGIPGSIALYIGCLIGNSFYASGLTVPIFDIVFGPIANFISGIIGYFLHRRFKLSGWKKILWTQFVILLQNINNSVIVGIYLPFALFGFWDPFFAAISILGIFCGSLISMNLLGYFVLKALKRIGISLGSNYQGNNQKRNSKSSKEL
;
A
#
# COMPACT_ATOMS: atom_id res chain seq x y z
N MET A 1 -60.67 38.85 -18.72
CA MET A 1 -60.17 38.14 -17.52
C MET A 1 -59.49 36.79 -17.83
N PHE A 2 -60.04 35.96 -18.74
CA PHE A 2 -59.47 34.63 -19.10
C PHE A 2 -58.11 34.64 -19.82
N VAL A 3 -57.83 35.64 -20.67
CA VAL A 3 -56.57 35.72 -21.45
C VAL A 3 -55.34 35.96 -20.55
N PHE A 4 -55.50 36.71 -19.45
CA PHE A 4 -54.42 36.97 -18.49
C PHE A 4 -54.05 35.74 -17.65
N LEU A 5 -55.03 34.88 -17.32
CA LEU A 5 -54.78 33.63 -16.62
C LEU A 5 -53.97 32.66 -17.49
N ALA A 6 -54.35 32.48 -18.76
CA ALA A 6 -53.65 31.59 -19.69
C ALA A 6 -52.17 31.98 -19.92
N GLY A 7 -51.88 33.29 -20.06
CA GLY A 7 -50.51 33.80 -20.19
C GLY A 7 -49.64 33.56 -18.95
N GLY A 8 -50.21 33.71 -17.75
CA GLY A 8 -49.52 33.45 -16.48
C GLY A 8 -49.15 31.97 -16.28
N TYR A 9 -50.03 31.05 -16.68
CA TYR A 9 -49.74 29.61 -16.64
C TYR A 9 -48.64 29.22 -17.63
N HIS A 10 -48.66 29.77 -18.85
CA HIS A 10 -47.66 29.47 -19.87
C HIS A 10 -46.26 30.00 -19.51
N LEU A 11 -46.17 31.17 -18.90
CA LEU A 11 -44.90 31.70 -18.39
C LEU A 11 -44.36 30.82 -17.24
N LYS A 12 -45.22 30.41 -16.31
CA LYS A 12 -44.82 29.59 -15.16
C LYS A 12 -44.28 28.21 -15.57
N THR A 13 -44.85 27.59 -16.61
CA THR A 13 -44.37 26.31 -17.15
C THR A 13 -43.02 26.47 -17.86
N GLU A 14 -42.82 27.53 -18.63
CA GLU A 14 -41.57 27.79 -19.34
C GLU A 14 -40.42 28.09 -18.36
N PHE A 15 -40.66 28.90 -17.32
CA PHE A 15 -39.71 29.14 -16.24
C PHE A 15 -39.36 27.86 -15.49
N ARG A 16 -40.35 27.00 -15.18
CA ARG A 16 -40.13 25.71 -14.51
C ARG A 16 -39.30 24.77 -15.39
N HIS A 17 -39.54 24.77 -16.71
CA HIS A 17 -38.80 23.97 -17.66
C HIS A 17 -37.34 24.43 -17.81
N LYS A 18 -37.08 25.74 -17.90
CA LYS A 18 -35.72 26.32 -17.90
C LYS A 18 -34.97 25.98 -16.61
N LYS A 19 -35.62 26.11 -15.44
CA LYS A 19 -35.02 25.75 -14.13
C LYS A 19 -34.65 24.26 -14.05
N ASN A 20 -35.53 23.36 -14.49
CA ASN A 20 -35.24 21.92 -14.53
C ASN A 20 -34.10 21.58 -15.51
N LYS A 21 -34.04 22.21 -16.68
CA LYS A 21 -32.96 22.01 -17.66
C LYS A 21 -31.60 22.51 -17.15
N SER A 22 -31.58 23.61 -16.41
CA SER A 22 -30.36 24.11 -15.75
C SER A 22 -29.91 23.21 -14.61
N ARG A 23 -30.85 22.69 -13.80
CA ARG A 23 -30.55 21.73 -12.72
C ARG A 23 -30.01 20.41 -13.28
N ALA A 24 -30.61 19.87 -14.34
CA ALA A 24 -30.14 18.66 -15.01
C ALA A 24 -28.72 18.82 -15.60
N ARG A 25 -28.42 19.98 -16.20
CA ARG A 25 -27.06 20.32 -16.66
C ARG A 25 -26.05 20.37 -15.51
N GLY A 26 -26.42 20.99 -14.38
CA GLY A 26 -25.57 21.04 -13.18
C GLY A 26 -25.25 19.65 -12.63
N VAL A 27 -26.24 18.76 -12.54
CA VAL A 27 -26.05 17.37 -12.09
C VAL A 27 -25.15 16.59 -13.05
N LYS A 28 -25.31 16.77 -14.37
CA LYS A 28 -24.46 16.13 -15.39
C LYS A 28 -22.99 16.54 -15.24
N ILE A 29 -22.70 17.84 -15.09
CA ILE A 29 -21.34 18.36 -14.91
C ILE A 29 -20.71 17.82 -13.62
N LEU A 30 -21.46 17.76 -12.52
CA LEU A 30 -20.99 17.20 -11.25
C LEU A 30 -20.64 15.71 -11.38
N ASN A 31 -21.47 14.94 -12.08
CA ASN A 31 -21.22 13.52 -12.33
C ASN A 31 -20.00 13.30 -13.22
N GLU A 32 -19.81 14.10 -14.28
CA GLU A 32 -18.63 14.05 -15.13
C GLU A 32 -17.35 14.41 -14.37
N LYS A 33 -17.36 15.48 -13.56
CA LYS A 33 -16.23 15.84 -12.70
C LYS A 33 -15.89 14.73 -11.71
N LYS A 34 -16.89 14.16 -11.03
CA LYS A 34 -16.73 13.05 -10.08
C LYS A 34 -16.16 11.80 -10.77
N SER A 35 -16.62 11.49 -12.00
CA SER A 35 -16.10 10.37 -12.79
C SER A 35 -14.62 10.55 -13.15
N LYS A 36 -14.25 11.73 -13.66
CA LYS A 36 -12.85 12.07 -13.99
C LYS A 36 -11.95 11.99 -12.75
N GLU A 37 -12.41 12.50 -11.61
CA GLU A 37 -11.68 12.42 -10.35
C GLU A 37 -11.46 10.96 -9.90
N ILE A 38 -12.49 10.10 -10.00
CA ILE A 38 -12.38 8.67 -9.67
C ILE A 38 -11.39 7.97 -10.59
N PHE A 39 -11.44 8.25 -11.89
CA PHE A 39 -10.52 7.67 -12.87
C PHE A 39 -9.07 8.06 -12.60
N GLN A 40 -8.79 9.37 -12.45
CA GLN A 40 -7.46 9.88 -12.13
C GLN A 40 -6.91 9.24 -10.84
N LYS A 41 -7.76 9.14 -9.82
CA LYS A 41 -7.47 8.47 -8.55
C LYS A 41 -7.09 7.00 -8.71
N LYS A 42 -7.77 6.27 -9.60
CA LYS A 42 -7.45 4.87 -9.89
C LYS A 42 -6.12 4.75 -10.63
N SER A 43 -5.88 5.58 -11.64
CA SER A 43 -4.64 5.58 -12.42
C SER A 43 -3.40 5.85 -11.56
N ILE A 44 -3.49 6.80 -10.63
CA ILE A 44 -2.38 7.09 -9.69
C ILE A 44 -2.04 5.87 -8.82
N ARG A 45 -3.05 5.15 -8.32
CA ARG A 45 -2.83 3.95 -7.49
C ARG A 45 -2.12 2.85 -8.28
N ILE A 46 -2.57 2.59 -9.51
CA ILE A 46 -1.95 1.58 -10.38
C ILE A 46 -0.51 1.98 -10.69
N SER A 47 -0.25 3.26 -10.94
CA SER A 47 1.10 3.77 -11.20
C SER A 47 2.03 3.55 -10.00
N ILE A 48 1.56 3.83 -8.78
CA ILE A 48 2.34 3.58 -7.55
C ILE A 48 2.63 2.10 -7.37
N ILE A 49 1.64 1.24 -7.62
CA ILE A 49 1.82 -0.21 -7.56
C ILE A 49 2.92 -0.64 -8.54
N ALA A 50 2.84 -0.20 -9.79
CA ALA A 50 3.80 -0.56 -10.83
C ALA A 50 5.22 -0.08 -10.48
N ILE A 51 5.38 1.17 -10.04
CA ILE A 51 6.70 1.74 -9.71
C ILE A 51 7.35 1.02 -8.53
N ILE A 52 6.61 0.83 -7.43
CA ILE A 52 7.15 0.17 -6.23
C ILE A 52 7.42 -1.31 -6.51
N ALA A 53 6.53 -2.00 -7.24
CA ALA A 53 6.73 -3.40 -7.61
C ALA A 53 7.95 -3.59 -8.50
N ALA A 54 8.12 -2.75 -9.53
CA ALA A 54 9.28 -2.78 -10.41
C ALA A 54 10.58 -2.52 -9.63
N LEU A 55 10.58 -1.50 -8.76
CA LEU A 55 11.76 -1.19 -7.95
C LEU A 55 12.10 -2.33 -6.97
N TYR A 56 11.09 -2.93 -6.32
CA TYR A 56 11.31 -4.09 -5.46
C TYR A 56 11.89 -5.27 -6.25
N ALA A 57 11.31 -5.60 -7.41
CA ALA A 57 11.77 -6.70 -8.25
C ALA A 57 13.22 -6.47 -8.73
N VAL A 58 13.56 -5.27 -9.19
CA VAL A 58 14.93 -4.93 -9.62
C VAL A 58 15.93 -5.07 -8.47
N LEU A 59 15.58 -4.63 -7.26
CA LEU A 59 16.46 -4.77 -6.11
C LEU A 59 16.67 -6.24 -5.73
N VAL A 60 15.62 -7.08 -5.79
CA VAL A 60 15.77 -8.53 -5.60
C VAL A 60 16.68 -9.13 -6.67
N ILE A 61 16.50 -8.72 -7.92
CA ILE A 61 17.28 -9.22 -9.06
C ILE A 61 18.75 -8.87 -8.90
N ILE A 62 19.08 -7.60 -8.69
CA ILE A 62 20.48 -7.14 -8.62
C ILE A 62 21.19 -7.66 -7.36
N PHE A 63 20.50 -7.68 -6.22
CA PHE A 63 21.08 -8.06 -4.93
C PHE A 63 20.81 -9.51 -4.53
N PHE A 64 20.64 -10.38 -5.53
CA PHE A 64 20.37 -11.80 -5.32
C PHE A 64 21.34 -12.45 -4.33
N GLN A 65 22.65 -12.30 -4.56
CA GLN A 65 23.69 -12.96 -3.75
C GLN A 65 23.66 -12.61 -2.26
N ILE A 66 23.15 -11.43 -1.91
CA ILE A 66 23.08 -10.94 -0.52
C ILE A 66 21.69 -11.22 0.09
N SER A 67 20.68 -11.44 -0.76
CA SER A 67 19.26 -11.53 -0.36
C SER A 67 18.78 -12.94 -0.04
N TYR A 68 19.55 -13.98 -0.40
CA TYR A 68 19.19 -15.39 -0.19
C TYR A 68 20.27 -16.14 0.61
N GLY A 69 19.88 -16.75 1.74
CA GLY A 69 20.73 -17.50 2.66
C GLY A 69 20.28 -17.39 4.11
N ILE A 70 20.94 -18.14 5.01
CA ILE A 70 20.62 -18.14 6.45
C ILE A 70 21.01 -16.79 7.08
N LEU A 71 22.16 -16.24 6.67
CA LEU A 71 22.63 -14.91 7.04
C LEU A 71 22.52 -14.00 5.81
N GLN A 72 21.34 -13.43 5.60
CA GLN A 72 21.02 -12.61 4.42
C GLN A 72 20.60 -11.19 4.81
N VAL A 73 20.86 -10.23 3.93
CA VAL A 73 20.41 -8.85 4.05
C VAL A 73 19.52 -8.53 2.85
N ARG A 74 18.19 -8.58 3.05
CA ARG A 74 17.24 -8.31 1.97
C ARG A 74 17.11 -6.80 1.75
N ILE A 75 17.92 -6.25 0.84
CA ILE A 75 17.95 -4.80 0.55
C ILE A 75 16.58 -4.31 0.04
N ALA A 76 15.86 -5.15 -0.72
CA ALA A 76 14.53 -4.84 -1.23
C ALA A 76 13.50 -4.55 -0.10
N ASP A 77 13.67 -5.11 1.10
CA ASP A 77 12.78 -4.85 2.23
C ASP A 77 12.89 -3.41 2.77
N ALA A 78 13.85 -2.63 2.30
CA ALA A 78 13.87 -1.18 2.50
C ALA A 78 12.62 -0.49 1.92
N LEU A 79 11.93 -1.10 0.94
CA LEU A 79 10.65 -0.58 0.48
C LEU A 79 9.46 -0.95 1.36
N MET A 80 9.59 -1.89 2.30
CA MET A 80 8.48 -2.34 3.14
C MET A 80 7.80 -1.19 3.91
N PRO A 81 8.54 -0.23 4.52
CA PRO A 81 7.91 0.89 5.22
C PRO A 81 7.11 1.82 4.31
N THR A 82 7.29 1.77 2.97
CA THR A 82 6.49 2.59 2.05
C THR A 82 4.99 2.27 2.11
N SER A 83 4.63 1.05 2.54
CA SER A 83 3.23 0.66 2.79
C SER A 83 2.57 1.54 3.85
N ILE A 84 3.33 2.15 4.75
CA ILE A 84 2.82 3.09 5.76
C ILE A 84 2.21 4.34 5.09
N ILE A 85 2.80 4.80 3.98
CA ILE A 85 2.34 6.00 3.24
C ILE A 85 1.25 5.62 2.24
N PHE A 86 1.51 4.59 1.45
CA PHE A 86 0.64 4.23 0.32
C PHE A 86 -0.52 3.31 0.74
N GLY A 87 -0.43 2.65 1.90
CA GLY A 87 -1.42 1.73 2.41
C GLY A 87 -1.53 0.46 1.58
N ILE A 88 -2.76 0.00 1.36
CA ILE A 88 -3.08 -1.22 0.60
C ILE A 88 -2.38 -1.28 -0.77
N PRO A 89 -2.39 -0.25 -1.64
CA PRO A 89 -1.65 -0.32 -2.90
C PRO A 89 -0.15 -0.47 -2.70
N GLY A 90 0.43 0.07 -1.63
CA GLY A 90 1.84 -0.17 -1.29
C GLY A 90 2.09 -1.64 -0.94
N SER A 91 1.24 -2.25 -0.12
CA SER A 91 1.35 -3.69 0.22
C SER A 91 1.18 -4.59 -1.02
N ILE A 92 0.24 -4.26 -1.92
CA ILE A 92 0.06 -4.98 -3.19
C ILE A 92 1.31 -4.85 -4.06
N ALA A 93 1.94 -3.68 -4.10
CA ALA A 93 3.16 -3.47 -4.85
C ALA A 93 4.31 -4.35 -4.33
N LEU A 94 4.47 -4.44 -3.01
CA LEU A 94 5.48 -5.29 -2.37
C LEU A 94 5.24 -6.78 -2.64
N TYR A 95 3.98 -7.22 -2.63
CA TYR A 95 3.59 -8.57 -3.02
C TYR A 95 3.98 -8.88 -4.48
N ILE A 96 3.53 -8.04 -5.42
CA ILE A 96 3.77 -8.25 -6.86
C ILE A 96 5.27 -8.18 -7.16
N GLY A 97 5.98 -7.20 -6.61
CA GLY A 97 7.41 -7.04 -6.82
C GLY A 97 8.22 -8.22 -6.28
N CYS A 98 7.86 -8.72 -5.10
CA CYS A 98 8.49 -9.91 -4.53
C CYS A 98 8.21 -11.15 -5.37
N LEU A 99 6.97 -11.34 -5.83
CA LEU A 99 6.59 -12.45 -6.69
C LEU A 99 7.40 -12.43 -7.99
N ILE A 100 7.47 -11.28 -8.66
CA ILE A 100 8.25 -11.12 -9.90
C ILE A 100 9.74 -11.36 -9.66
N GLY A 101 10.32 -10.74 -8.63
CA GLY A 101 11.74 -10.86 -8.31
C GLY A 101 12.14 -12.31 -7.98
N ASN A 102 11.36 -12.98 -7.14
CA ASN A 102 11.59 -14.38 -6.77
C ASN A 102 11.37 -15.33 -7.97
N SER A 103 10.42 -15.02 -8.85
CA SER A 103 10.15 -15.83 -10.04
C SER A 103 11.27 -15.76 -11.08
N PHE A 104 11.99 -14.64 -11.16
CA PHE A 104 13.07 -14.45 -12.14
C PHE A 104 14.19 -15.48 -11.99
N TYR A 105 14.52 -15.87 -10.75
CA TYR A 105 15.55 -16.87 -10.44
C TYR A 105 14.99 -18.27 -10.12
N ALA A 106 13.68 -18.48 -10.27
CA ALA A 106 13.03 -19.75 -10.00
C ALA A 106 13.47 -20.87 -10.96
N SER A 107 13.90 -20.53 -12.17
CA SER A 107 14.29 -21.49 -13.21
C SER A 107 15.67 -22.13 -13.00
N GLY A 108 16.48 -21.60 -12.08
CA GLY A 108 17.89 -21.98 -11.88
C GLY A 108 18.21 -22.72 -10.57
N LEU A 109 17.19 -23.22 -9.84
CA LEU A 109 17.34 -23.87 -8.53
C LEU A 109 17.98 -22.97 -7.43
N THR A 110 18.05 -21.65 -7.66
CA THR A 110 18.82 -20.73 -6.82
C THR A 110 17.94 -20.04 -5.76
N VAL A 111 16.63 -19.90 -6.04
CA VAL A 111 15.62 -19.45 -5.07
C VAL A 111 14.83 -20.67 -4.59
N PRO A 112 14.59 -20.83 -3.28
CA PRO A 112 13.72 -21.91 -2.82
C PRO A 112 12.29 -21.69 -3.36
N ILE A 113 11.70 -22.70 -3.98
CA ILE A 113 10.36 -22.63 -4.61
C ILE A 113 9.30 -22.06 -3.65
N PHE A 114 9.43 -22.38 -2.36
CA PHE A 114 8.59 -21.87 -1.30
C PHE A 114 8.62 -20.33 -1.17
N ASP A 115 9.76 -19.69 -1.44
CA ASP A 115 9.91 -18.24 -1.34
C ASP A 115 9.11 -17.50 -2.43
N ILE A 116 8.81 -18.14 -3.58
CA ILE A 116 7.96 -17.56 -4.63
C ILE A 116 6.51 -17.38 -4.13
N VAL A 117 6.04 -18.25 -3.24
CA VAL A 117 4.67 -18.22 -2.73
C VAL A 117 4.62 -17.54 -1.37
N PHE A 118 5.41 -18.03 -0.42
CA PHE A 118 5.38 -17.59 0.97
C PHE A 118 6.10 -16.25 1.18
N GLY A 119 7.12 -15.92 0.39
CA GLY A 119 7.80 -14.62 0.44
C GLY A 119 6.86 -13.44 0.13
N PRO A 120 6.15 -13.42 -1.01
CA PRO A 120 5.17 -12.38 -1.31
C PRO A 120 4.07 -12.27 -0.26
N ILE A 121 3.57 -13.39 0.25
CA ILE A 121 2.55 -13.41 1.31
C ILE A 121 3.09 -12.75 2.59
N ALA A 122 4.32 -13.09 3.00
CA ALA A 122 4.98 -12.48 4.15
C ALA A 122 5.08 -10.95 3.98
N ASN A 123 5.54 -10.49 2.81
CA ASN A 123 5.64 -9.07 2.49
C ASN A 123 4.28 -8.36 2.50
N PHE A 124 3.24 -9.01 1.98
CA PHE A 124 1.90 -8.45 1.99
C PHE A 124 1.38 -8.26 3.41
N ILE A 125 1.52 -9.28 4.26
CA ILE A 125 1.10 -9.24 5.67
C ILE A 125 1.89 -8.15 6.41
N SER A 126 3.22 -8.13 6.27
CA SER A 126 4.07 -7.09 6.88
C SER A 126 3.68 -5.69 6.41
N GLY A 127 3.40 -5.51 5.12
CA GLY A 127 2.94 -4.24 4.57
C GLY A 127 1.62 -3.77 5.20
N ILE A 128 0.66 -4.70 5.35
CA ILE A 128 -0.66 -4.45 5.95
C ILE A 128 -0.55 -4.11 7.44
N ILE A 129 0.26 -4.85 8.21
CA ILE A 129 0.54 -4.56 9.63
C ILE A 129 1.05 -3.13 9.79
N GLY A 130 2.05 -2.74 8.98
CA GLY A 130 2.62 -1.40 9.03
C GLY A 130 1.60 -0.30 8.77
N TYR A 131 0.76 -0.49 7.74
CA TYR A 131 -0.29 0.47 7.39
C TYR A 131 -1.33 0.64 8.50
N PHE A 132 -1.88 -0.45 9.02
CA PHE A 132 -2.94 -0.36 10.02
C PHE A 132 -2.42 0.16 11.36
N LEU A 133 -1.24 -0.29 11.79
CA LEU A 133 -0.69 0.05 13.09
C LEU A 133 -0.21 1.51 13.13
N HIS A 134 0.40 2.02 12.04
CA HIS A 134 0.79 3.43 11.98
C HIS A 134 -0.41 4.38 11.98
N ARG A 135 -1.56 3.98 11.41
CA ARG A 135 -2.76 4.82 11.33
C ARG A 135 -3.47 4.99 12.68
N ARG A 136 -3.30 4.04 13.61
CA ARG A 136 -4.01 4.04 14.91
C ARG A 136 -3.61 5.20 15.82
N PHE A 137 -2.36 5.68 15.74
CA PHE A 137 -1.84 6.68 16.67
C PHE A 137 -1.43 7.97 15.96
N LYS A 138 -1.99 9.09 16.41
CA LYS A 138 -1.59 10.44 15.96
C LYS A 138 -0.59 11.03 16.94
N LEU A 139 0.67 10.67 16.76
CA LEU A 139 1.78 11.16 17.59
C LEU A 139 2.51 12.32 16.89
N SER A 140 3.13 13.18 17.70
CA SER A 140 3.90 14.35 17.25
C SER A 140 5.32 14.33 17.83
N GLY A 141 6.26 15.01 17.15
CA GLY A 141 7.66 15.12 17.57
C GLY A 141 8.41 13.77 17.64
N TRP A 142 9.27 13.62 18.65
CA TRP A 142 10.12 12.44 18.86
C TRP A 142 9.32 11.14 19.06
N LYS A 143 8.15 11.22 19.71
CA LYS A 143 7.25 10.07 19.91
C LYS A 143 6.80 9.45 18.59
N LYS A 144 6.62 10.27 17.54
CA LYS A 144 6.26 9.78 16.20
C LYS A 144 7.41 9.00 15.55
N ILE A 145 8.66 9.41 15.78
CA ILE A 145 9.84 8.73 15.24
C ILE A 145 9.96 7.35 15.88
N LEU A 146 9.91 7.29 17.21
CA LEU A 146 9.97 6.03 17.97
C LEU A 146 8.82 5.09 17.58
N TRP A 147 7.60 5.60 17.47
CA TRP A 147 6.45 4.80 17.02
C TRP A 147 6.63 4.27 15.60
N THR A 148 7.17 5.09 14.68
CA THR A 148 7.42 4.64 13.31
C THR A 148 8.45 3.52 13.28
N GLN A 149 9.54 3.64 14.05
CA GLN A 149 10.55 2.60 14.16
C GLN A 149 9.99 1.32 14.79
N PHE A 150 9.18 1.45 15.84
CA PHE A 150 8.50 0.30 16.44
C PHE A 150 7.58 -0.42 15.45
N VAL A 151 6.82 0.33 14.65
CA VAL A 151 5.97 -0.25 13.59
C VAL A 151 6.82 -0.99 12.55
N ILE A 152 7.92 -0.40 12.08
CA ILE A 152 8.82 -1.03 11.10
C ILE A 152 9.46 -2.30 11.70
N LEU A 153 9.83 -2.26 12.97
CA LEU A 153 10.36 -3.42 13.69
C LEU A 153 9.36 -4.58 13.72
N LEU A 154 8.07 -4.30 13.93
CA LEU A 154 7.03 -5.34 13.86
C LEU A 154 6.87 -5.91 12.45
N GLN A 155 7.00 -5.08 11.41
CA GLN A 155 7.03 -5.58 10.03
C GLN A 155 8.23 -6.51 9.80
N ASN A 156 9.39 -6.16 10.37
CA ASN A 156 10.59 -6.98 10.32
C ASN A 156 10.41 -8.33 11.03
N ILE A 157 9.91 -8.31 12.27
CA ILE A 157 9.66 -9.54 13.05
C ILE A 157 8.71 -10.46 12.28
N ASN A 158 7.60 -9.93 11.78
CA ASN A 158 6.64 -10.72 11.01
C ASN A 158 7.30 -11.37 9.77
N ASN A 159 8.06 -10.60 9.01
CA ASN A 159 8.73 -11.10 7.81
C ASN A 159 9.79 -12.16 8.17
N SER A 160 10.61 -11.89 9.17
CA SER A 160 11.71 -12.77 9.61
C SER A 160 11.20 -14.08 10.18
N VAL A 161 10.08 -14.07 10.91
CA VAL A 161 9.44 -15.28 11.42
C VAL A 161 8.87 -16.11 10.29
N ILE A 162 8.07 -15.51 9.39
CA ILE A 162 7.44 -16.26 8.29
C ILE A 162 8.52 -16.86 7.39
N VAL A 163 9.48 -16.05 6.93
CA VAL A 163 10.56 -16.53 6.05
C VAL A 163 11.47 -17.49 6.78
N GLY A 164 11.89 -17.17 7.99
CA GLY A 164 12.84 -17.98 8.75
C GLY A 164 12.31 -19.36 9.13
N ILE A 165 10.99 -19.55 9.25
CA ILE A 165 10.39 -20.86 9.51
C ILE A 165 10.52 -21.81 8.32
N TYR A 166 10.23 -21.36 7.09
CA TYR A 166 10.25 -22.26 5.92
C TYR A 166 11.62 -22.32 5.24
N LEU A 167 12.47 -21.29 5.39
CA LEU A 167 13.75 -21.22 4.68
C LEU A 167 14.69 -22.41 4.97
N PRO A 168 14.87 -22.89 6.23
CA PRO A 168 15.70 -24.08 6.49
C PRO A 168 15.18 -25.32 5.79
N PHE A 169 13.86 -25.54 5.81
CA PHE A 169 13.24 -26.65 5.08
C PHE A 169 13.54 -26.58 3.59
N ALA A 170 13.52 -25.36 3.04
CA ALA A 170 13.76 -25.14 1.63
C ALA A 170 15.24 -25.24 1.22
N LEU A 171 16.18 -24.97 2.14
CA LEU A 171 17.63 -25.07 1.90
C LEU A 171 18.20 -26.46 2.16
N PHE A 172 17.74 -27.14 3.22
CA PHE A 172 18.32 -28.41 3.68
C PHE A 172 17.44 -29.63 3.38
N GLY A 173 16.19 -29.44 2.95
CA GLY A 173 15.24 -30.52 2.67
C GLY A 173 14.60 -31.15 3.90
N PHE A 174 14.95 -30.69 5.11
CA PHE A 174 14.33 -31.10 6.37
C PHE A 174 14.07 -29.89 7.26
N TRP A 175 13.06 -30.00 8.13
CA TRP A 175 12.74 -28.95 9.08
C TRP A 175 13.33 -29.28 10.45
N ASP A 176 14.06 -28.34 11.03
CA ASP A 176 14.67 -28.47 12.35
C ASP A 176 14.54 -27.14 13.13
N PRO A 177 14.10 -27.17 14.41
CA PRO A 177 13.90 -25.98 15.21
C PRO A 177 15.17 -25.13 15.42
N PHE A 178 16.34 -25.75 15.50
CA PHE A 178 17.60 -25.04 15.73
C PHE A 178 18.01 -24.25 14.48
N PHE A 179 17.93 -24.87 13.29
CA PHE A 179 18.17 -24.14 12.04
C PHE A 179 17.13 -23.06 11.75
N ALA A 180 15.86 -23.29 12.11
CA ALA A 180 14.81 -22.28 12.04
C ALA A 180 15.11 -21.07 12.94
N ALA A 181 15.56 -21.30 14.17
CA ALA A 181 15.95 -20.22 15.07
C ALA A 181 17.10 -19.38 14.51
N ILE A 182 18.15 -20.03 13.98
CA ILE A 182 19.29 -19.33 13.36
C ILE A 182 18.85 -18.53 12.14
N SER A 183 18.00 -19.10 11.29
CA SER A 183 17.46 -18.42 10.10
C SER A 183 16.63 -17.18 10.47
N ILE A 184 15.72 -17.30 11.45
CA ILE A 184 14.91 -16.17 11.92
C ILE A 184 15.83 -15.06 12.44
N LEU A 185 16.84 -15.39 13.27
CA LEU A 185 17.77 -14.41 13.81
C LEU A 185 18.63 -13.76 12.72
N GLY A 186 19.13 -14.56 11.77
CA GLY A 186 19.93 -14.07 10.65
C GLY A 186 19.16 -13.08 9.77
N ILE A 187 17.96 -13.46 9.35
CA ILE A 187 17.06 -12.61 8.56
C ILE A 187 16.67 -11.36 9.36
N PHE A 188 16.36 -11.50 10.64
CA PHE A 188 15.99 -10.39 11.50
C PHE A 188 17.10 -9.35 11.60
N CYS A 189 18.34 -9.79 11.88
CA CYS A 189 19.51 -8.93 11.96
C CYS A 189 19.81 -8.22 10.64
N GLY A 190 19.79 -8.93 9.52
CA GLY A 190 20.00 -8.30 8.21
C GLY A 190 18.89 -7.31 7.85
N SER A 191 17.65 -7.66 8.16
CA SER A 191 16.48 -6.82 7.91
C SER A 191 16.37 -5.62 8.86
N LEU A 192 17.07 -5.61 10.01
CA LEU A 192 17.17 -4.41 10.83
C LEU A 192 17.84 -3.27 10.04
N ILE A 193 18.91 -3.58 9.31
CA ILE A 193 19.63 -2.61 8.48
C ILE A 193 18.77 -2.20 7.29
N SER A 194 18.21 -3.15 6.56
CA SER A 194 17.39 -2.84 5.38
C SER A 194 16.10 -2.08 5.73
N MET A 195 15.35 -2.52 6.74
CA MET A 195 14.02 -1.96 7.02
C MET A 195 14.09 -0.75 7.95
N ASN A 196 14.75 -0.87 9.10
CA ASN A 196 14.72 0.17 10.14
C ASN A 196 15.66 1.33 9.83
N LEU A 197 16.79 1.06 9.16
CA LEU A 197 17.71 2.12 8.73
C LEU A 197 17.38 2.61 7.31
N LEU A 198 17.56 1.79 6.28
CA LEU A 198 17.35 2.23 4.89
C LEU A 198 15.88 2.53 4.62
N GLY A 199 14.97 1.65 5.03
CA GLY A 199 13.54 1.84 4.80
C GLY A 199 12.96 3.05 5.53
N TYR A 200 13.43 3.36 6.74
CA TYR A 200 13.08 4.61 7.41
C TYR A 200 13.61 5.84 6.67
N PHE A 201 14.82 5.77 6.10
CA PHE A 201 15.36 6.86 5.30
C PHE A 201 14.51 7.11 4.05
N VAL A 202 14.14 6.04 3.32
CA VAL A 202 13.22 6.10 2.18
C VAL A 202 11.88 6.71 2.59
N LEU A 203 11.31 6.26 3.71
CA LEU A 203 10.06 6.79 4.25
C LEU A 203 10.15 8.29 4.55
N LYS A 204 11.27 8.76 5.10
CA LYS A 204 11.51 10.18 5.41
C LYS A 204 11.69 10.99 4.12
N ALA A 205 12.41 10.47 3.13
CA ALA A 205 12.58 11.10 1.83
C ALA A 205 11.23 11.28 1.12
N LEU A 206 10.39 10.25 1.07
CA LEU A 206 9.05 10.33 0.49
C LEU A 206 8.15 11.36 1.20
N LYS A 207 8.22 11.43 2.54
CA LYS A 207 7.49 12.44 3.32
C LYS A 207 7.97 13.86 3.03
N ARG A 208 9.28 14.07 2.80
CA ARG A 208 9.83 15.38 2.43
C ARG A 208 9.40 15.85 1.05
N ILE A 209 9.28 14.94 0.09
CA ILE A 209 8.81 15.23 -1.28
C ILE A 209 7.31 15.57 -1.29
N GLY A 210 6.62 15.51 -0.15
CA GLY A 210 5.19 15.81 -0.06
C GLY A 210 4.30 14.66 -0.55
N ILE A 211 4.88 13.47 -0.76
CA ILE A 211 4.13 12.25 -1.08
C ILE A 211 3.45 11.77 0.21
N SER A 212 2.31 12.39 0.53
CA SER A 212 1.41 12.02 1.61
C SER A 212 0.06 11.59 1.00
N LEU A 213 0.04 10.44 0.35
CA LEU A 213 -1.19 9.90 -0.23
C LEU A 213 -2.16 9.32 0.82
N GLY A 214 -1.76 9.24 2.10
CA GLY A 214 -2.53 8.60 3.16
C GLY A 214 -3.52 9.47 3.95
N SER A 215 -3.32 10.79 4.07
CA SER A 215 -4.15 11.61 4.98
C SER A 215 -5.47 12.09 4.33
N ASN A 216 -5.41 12.62 3.11
CA ASN A 216 -6.59 13.18 2.43
C ASN A 216 -7.52 12.14 1.78
N TYR A 217 -7.07 10.89 1.65
CA TYR A 217 -7.79 9.87 0.90
C TYR A 217 -8.84 9.12 1.73
N GLN A 218 -8.58 8.89 3.01
CA GLN A 218 -9.41 8.04 3.87
C GLN A 218 -10.29 8.86 4.84
N GLY A 219 -9.87 10.08 5.22
CA GLY A 219 -10.72 11.01 5.95
C GLY A 219 -11.99 11.40 5.18
N ASN A 220 -11.90 11.45 3.85
CA ASN A 220 -13.05 11.70 2.97
C ASN A 220 -13.96 10.48 2.80
N ASN A 221 -13.43 9.25 2.80
CA ASN A 221 -14.27 8.04 2.75
C ASN A 221 -14.98 7.78 4.09
N GLN A 222 -14.32 8.01 5.23
CA GLN A 222 -14.98 7.95 6.54
C GLN A 222 -16.03 9.07 6.72
N LYS A 223 -15.75 10.31 6.28
CA LYS A 223 -16.76 11.39 6.26
C LYS A 223 -17.94 11.11 5.32
N ARG A 224 -17.71 10.40 4.20
CA ARG A 224 -18.77 9.98 3.27
C ARG A 224 -19.65 8.90 3.87
N ASN A 225 -19.04 7.87 4.46
CA ASN A 225 -19.78 6.77 5.08
C ASN A 225 -20.53 7.24 6.33
N SER A 226 -19.95 8.15 7.14
CA SER A 226 -20.66 8.73 8.29
C SER A 226 -21.79 9.69 7.92
N LYS A 227 -21.77 10.28 6.72
CA LYS A 227 -22.90 11.07 6.19
C LYS A 227 -23.99 10.14 5.66
N SER A 228 -23.63 9.09 4.93
CA SER A 228 -24.58 8.12 4.40
C SER A 228 -25.32 7.33 5.48
N SER A 229 -24.68 7.04 6.63
CA SER A 229 -25.31 6.39 7.78
C SER A 229 -26.12 7.35 8.68
N LYS A 230 -26.08 8.65 8.43
CA LYS A 230 -26.93 9.65 9.11
C LYS A 230 -28.11 10.12 8.24
N GLU A 231 -28.14 9.69 6.98
CA GLU A 231 -29.23 9.95 6.01
C GLU A 231 -30.12 8.71 5.79
N LEU A 232 -29.91 7.64 6.56
CA LEU A 232 -30.76 6.46 6.71
C LEU A 232 -31.34 6.46 8.14
#